data_AF-A0A1F8YA93-F1
#
_entry.id   AF-A0A1F8YA93-F1
#
_cell.length_a   1.000
_cell.length_b   1.000
_cell.length_c   1.000
_cell.angle_alpha   90.00
_cell.angle_beta   90.00
_cell.angle_gamma   90.00
#
_symmetry.space_group_name_H-M   'P 1'
#
loop_
_entity.id
_entity.type
_entity.pdbx_description
1 polymer ?
#
loop_
_entity_poly.entity_id
_entity_poly.type
_entity_poly.pdbx_seq_one_letter_code
_entity_poly.pdbx_strand_id
1 'polypeptide(L)'
;MQFQFIDWKKSIIMGAIAGMLWGWIAMFANTVTGAFAFEQSLLQHLVTFTVGGIIFGIVVSGFLSLLKDFLPFKNSLVSSVFIATGLWIVLFLGGYGLALADAERYHFNIPQGIQGLILAALLGVLIGFSWKIKEKEA
;
A
#
# COMPACT_ATOMS: atom_id res chain seq x y z
N MET A 1 -29.27 6.71 8.25
CA MET A 1 -28.03 6.28 7.56
C MET A 1 -28.30 6.31 6.07
N GLN A 2 -27.83 7.33 5.36
CA GLN A 2 -27.78 7.28 3.90
C GLN A 2 -26.62 6.34 3.54
N PHE A 3 -26.93 5.12 3.10
CA PHE A 3 -25.95 4.32 2.36
C PHE A 3 -25.69 5.07 1.05
N GLN A 4 -24.67 5.92 1.02
CA GLN A 4 -24.07 6.28 -0.26
C GLN A 4 -23.64 4.95 -0.88
N PHE A 5 -24.21 4.60 -2.03
CA PHE A 5 -23.77 3.43 -2.78
C PHE A 5 -22.28 3.61 -3.07
N ILE A 6 -21.43 2.93 -2.29
CA ILE A 6 -20.00 2.89 -2.51
C ILE A 6 -19.84 2.33 -3.92
N ASP A 7 -19.36 3.16 -4.86
CA ASP A 7 -18.97 2.64 -6.16
C ASP A 7 -17.65 1.86 -5.99
N TRP A 8 -17.83 0.62 -5.55
CA TRP A 8 -16.78 -0.36 -5.26
C TRP A 8 -15.91 -0.61 -6.49
N LYS A 9 -16.52 -0.62 -7.68
CA LYS A 9 -15.79 -0.80 -8.94
C LYS A 9 -14.83 0.34 -9.18
N LYS A 10 -15.29 1.60 -9.04
CA LYS A 10 -14.42 2.78 -9.19
C LYS A 10 -13.32 2.80 -8.12
N SER A 11 -13.61 2.40 -6.87
CA SER A 11 -12.58 2.32 -5.80
C SER A 11 -11.49 1.29 -6.09
N ILE A 12 -11.87 0.09 -6.56
CA ILE A 12 -10.93 -0.98 -6.93
C ILE A 12 -10.05 -0.53 -8.11
N ILE A 13 -10.63 0.06 -9.15
CA ILE A 13 -9.88 0.52 -10.32
C ILE A 13 -8.87 1.61 -9.93
N MET A 14 -9.28 2.60 -9.15
CA MET A 14 -8.37 3.66 -8.68
C MET A 14 -7.27 3.08 -7.78
N GLY A 15 -7.60 2.12 -6.92
CA GLY A 15 -6.64 1.40 -6.09
C GLY A 15 -5.62 0.63 -6.94
N ALA A 16 -6.06 -0.05 -7.99
CA ALA A 16 -5.19 -0.77 -8.92
C ALA A 16 -4.23 0.17 -9.66
N ILE A 17 -4.73 1.30 -10.18
CA ILE A 17 -3.90 2.29 -10.90
C ILE A 17 -2.88 2.93 -9.95
N ALA A 18 -3.32 3.40 -8.79
CA ALA A 18 -2.43 3.98 -7.78
C ALA A 18 -1.39 2.95 -7.31
N GLY A 19 -1.82 1.70 -7.11
CA GLY A 19 -0.97 0.57 -6.76
C GLY A 19 0.08 0.25 -7.82
N MET A 20 -0.30 0.26 -9.11
CA MET A 20 0.64 0.05 -10.21
C MET A 20 1.74 1.14 -10.24
N LEU A 21 1.34 2.42 -10.19
CA LEU A 21 2.27 3.54 -10.15
C LEU A 21 3.19 3.47 -8.93
N TRP A 22 2.62 3.13 -7.78
CA TRP A 22 3.37 2.90 -6.55
C TRP A 22 4.37 1.75 -6.68
N GLY A 23 3.98 0.64 -7.31
CA GLY A 23 4.86 -0.50 -7.56
C GLY A 23 6.13 -0.10 -8.31
N TRP A 24 6.00 0.74 -9.33
CA TRP A 24 7.16 1.25 -10.07
C TRP A 24 8.04 2.19 -9.23
N ILE A 25 7.43 3.04 -8.41
CA ILE A 25 8.17 3.89 -7.45
C ILE A 25 8.91 3.02 -6.44
N ALA A 26 8.28 1.97 -5.91
CA ALA A 26 8.89 1.04 -4.96
C ALA A 26 10.05 0.27 -5.61
N MET A 27 9.91 -0.14 -6.87
CA MET A 27 11.00 -0.75 -7.63
C MET A 27 12.18 0.21 -7.76
N PHE A 28 11.94 1.46 -8.17
CA PHE A 28 12.98 2.48 -8.30
C PHE A 28 13.66 2.77 -6.95
N ALA A 29 12.87 2.94 -5.89
CA ALA A 29 13.39 3.13 -4.54
C ALA A 29 14.26 1.96 -4.10
N ASN A 30 13.86 0.72 -4.42
CA ASN A 30 14.66 -0.46 -4.15
C ASN A 30 15.99 -0.48 -4.93
N THR A 31 15.97 -0.09 -6.21
CA THR A 31 17.19 0.02 -7.03
C THR A 31 18.19 1.01 -6.42
N VAL A 32 17.72 2.14 -5.88
CA VAL A 32 18.59 3.18 -5.30
C VAL A 32 19.10 2.79 -3.91
N THR A 33 18.26 2.17 -3.10
CA THR A 33 18.58 1.84 -1.70
C THR A 33 19.34 0.52 -1.55
N GLY A 34 19.21 -0.40 -2.52
CA GLY A 34 19.75 -1.75 -2.42
C GLY A 34 19.09 -2.57 -1.30
N ALA A 35 17.90 -2.19 -0.83
CA ALA A 35 17.26 -2.81 0.32
C ALA A 35 16.88 -4.28 0.07
N PHE A 36 16.51 -4.63 -1.17
CA PHE A 36 16.29 -5.99 -1.63
C PHE A 36 17.19 -6.29 -2.81
N ALA A 37 17.89 -7.43 -2.77
CA ALA A 37 18.69 -7.90 -3.89
C ALA A 37 17.78 -8.25 -5.08
N PHE A 38 18.13 -7.73 -6.26
CA PHE A 38 17.50 -8.16 -7.50
C PHE A 38 18.13 -9.48 -7.95
N GLU A 39 17.44 -10.58 -7.68
CA GLU A 39 17.88 -11.92 -8.08
C GLU A 39 17.49 -12.27 -9.53
N GLN A 40 16.70 -11.42 -10.19
CA GLN A 40 16.07 -11.71 -11.48
C GLN A 40 16.26 -10.58 -12.50
N SER A 41 15.80 -10.83 -13.73
CA SER A 41 15.83 -9.81 -14.78
C SER A 41 14.98 -8.60 -14.41
N LEU A 42 15.37 -7.40 -14.90
CA LEU A 42 14.63 -6.16 -14.65
C LEU A 42 13.15 -6.24 -15.07
N LEU A 43 12.85 -7.01 -16.12
CA LEU A 43 11.48 -7.21 -16.61
C LEU A 43 10.65 -8.05 -15.63
N GLN A 44 11.23 -9.09 -15.01
CA GLN A 44 10.56 -9.86 -13.97
C GLN A 44 10.30 -9.00 -12.71
N HIS A 45 11.24 -8.13 -12.35
CA HIS A 45 11.01 -7.18 -11.27
C HIS A 45 9.89 -6.19 -11.60
N LEU A 46 9.87 -5.63 -12.81
CA LEU A 46 8.79 -4.74 -13.25
C LEU A 46 7.42 -5.41 -13.11
N VAL A 47 7.28 -6.66 -13.57
CA VAL A 47 6.03 -7.42 -13.45
C VAL A 47 5.69 -7.67 -11.98
N THR A 48 6.64 -8.13 -11.18
CA THR A 48 6.43 -8.46 -9.76
C THR A 48 6.00 -7.23 -8.96
N PHE A 49 6.68 -6.11 -9.13
CA PHE A 49 6.34 -4.85 -8.47
C PHE A 49 5.01 -4.27 -8.98
N THR A 50 4.69 -4.44 -10.27
CA THR A 50 3.39 -4.04 -10.82
C THR A 50 2.26 -4.83 -10.17
N VAL A 51 2.36 -6.16 -10.15
CA VAL A 51 1.32 -7.05 -9.60
C VAL A 51 1.19 -6.84 -8.09
N GLY A 52 2.32 -6.84 -7.36
CA GLY A 52 2.33 -6.58 -5.92
C GLY A 52 1.75 -5.21 -5.58
N GLY A 53 2.10 -4.19 -6.36
CA GLY A 53 1.56 -2.85 -6.23
C GLY A 53 0.05 -2.78 -6.46
N ILE A 54 -0.46 -3.39 -7.53
CA ILE A 54 -1.90 -3.49 -7.82
C ILE A 54 -2.63 -4.15 -6.65
N ILE A 55 -2.14 -5.29 -6.16
CA ILE A 55 -2.76 -6.03 -5.06
C ILE A 55 -2.81 -5.13 -3.82
N PHE A 56 -1.68 -4.53 -3.44
CA PHE A 56 -1.61 -3.70 -2.24
C PHE A 56 -2.50 -2.45 -2.37
N GLY A 57 -2.50 -1.80 -3.53
CA GLY A 57 -3.37 -0.67 -3.82
C GLY A 57 -4.85 -0.99 -3.73
N ILE A 58 -5.28 -2.14 -4.29
CA ILE A 58 -6.67 -2.62 -4.17
C ILE A 58 -7.04 -2.88 -2.71
N VAL A 59 -6.17 -3.55 -1.95
CA VAL A 59 -6.41 -3.85 -0.53
C VAL A 59 -6.57 -2.55 0.26
N VAL A 60 -5.63 -1.61 0.14
CA VAL A 60 -5.71 -0.31 0.85
C VAL A 60 -6.98 0.46 0.47
N SER A 61 -7.33 0.51 -0.83
CA SER A 61 -8.52 1.20 -1.31
C SER A 61 -9.81 0.53 -0.81
N GLY A 62 -9.83 -0.81 -0.73
CA GLY A 62 -10.93 -1.59 -0.18
C GLY A 62 -11.14 -1.33 1.31
N PHE A 63 -10.06 -1.38 2.10
CA PHE A 63 -10.11 -1.06 3.52
C PHE A 63 -10.57 0.38 3.77
N LEU A 64 -10.11 1.34 2.95
CA LEU A 64 -10.57 2.72 3.06
C LEU A 64 -12.07 2.84 2.74
N SER A 65 -12.59 2.14 1.73
CA SER A 65 -14.02 2.18 1.41
C SER A 65 -14.87 1.65 2.56
N LEU A 66 -14.37 0.63 3.27
CA LEU A 66 -15.07 -0.01 4.38
C LEU A 66 -14.98 0.78 5.69
N LEU A 67 -13.81 1.37 5.97
CA LEU A 67 -13.51 1.94 7.28
C LEU A 67 -13.61 3.47 7.32
N LYS A 68 -13.76 4.16 6.19
CA LYS A 68 -13.76 5.63 6.12
C LYS A 68 -14.69 6.28 7.15
N ASP A 69 -15.90 5.76 7.31
CA ASP A 69 -16.91 6.33 8.22
C ASP A 69 -16.62 6.04 9.71
N PHE A 70 -15.76 5.05 9.98
CA PHE A 70 -15.32 4.68 11.33
C PHE A 70 -13.99 5.34 11.72
N LEU A 71 -13.25 5.88 10.75
CA LEU A 71 -11.99 6.55 11.02
C LEU A 71 -12.23 7.92 11.67
N PRO A 72 -11.36 8.34 12.59
CA PRO A 72 -11.48 9.65 13.24
C PRO A 72 -11.17 10.83 12.29
N PHE A 73 -10.68 10.54 11.07
CA PHE A 73 -10.23 11.55 10.12
C PHE A 73 -11.30 11.80 9.04
N LYS A 74 -11.74 13.05 8.91
CA LYS A 74 -12.66 13.49 7.84
C LYS A 74 -11.98 13.65 6.49
N ASN A 75 -10.65 13.79 6.47
CA ASN A 75 -9.87 14.03 5.25
C ASN A 75 -9.47 12.69 4.61
N SER A 76 -9.99 12.43 3.40
CA SER A 76 -9.71 11.23 2.61
C SER A 76 -8.22 10.95 2.44
N LEU A 77 -7.38 11.98 2.30
CA LEU A 77 -5.92 11.81 2.20
C LEU A 77 -5.32 11.25 3.49
N VAL A 78 -5.70 11.81 4.64
CA VAL A 78 -5.18 11.36 5.94
C VAL A 78 -5.66 9.94 6.23
N SER A 79 -6.92 9.64 5.93
CA SER A 79 -7.49 8.30 6.08
C SER A 79 -6.77 7.26 5.21
N SER A 80 -6.44 7.59 3.96
CA SER A 80 -5.67 6.70 3.07
C SER A 80 -4.28 6.41 3.61
N VAL A 81 -3.55 7.45 4.04
CA VAL A 81 -2.21 7.30 4.62
C VAL A 81 -2.25 6.45 5.88
N PHE A 82 -3.22 6.72 6.75
CA PHE A 82 -3.43 5.96 7.98
C PHE A 82 -3.67 4.47 7.70
N ILE A 83 -4.57 4.13 6.76
CA ILE A 83 -4.84 2.73 6.42
C ILE A 83 -3.63 2.06 5.78
N ALA A 84 -2.98 2.71 4.81
CA ALA A 84 -1.83 2.13 4.12
C ALA A 84 -0.69 1.82 5.09
N THR A 85 -0.33 2.80 5.94
CA THR A 85 0.70 2.63 6.97
C THR A 85 0.29 1.63 8.05
N GLY A 86 -0.97 1.64 8.48
CA GLY A 86 -1.50 0.68 9.45
C GLY A 86 -1.42 -0.76 8.94
N LEU A 87 -1.81 -1.00 7.69
CA LEU A 87 -1.68 -2.30 7.04
C LEU A 87 -0.22 -2.74 6.93
N TRP A 88 0.69 -1.82 6.56
CA TRP A 88 2.13 -2.12 6.56
C TRP A 88 2.65 -2.51 7.94
N ILE A 89 2.28 -1.77 9.00
CA ILE A 89 2.70 -2.07 10.37
C ILE A 89 2.21 -3.46 10.78
N VAL A 90 0.97 -3.83 10.45
CA VAL A 90 0.44 -5.17 10.73
C VAL A 90 1.26 -6.25 10.01
N LEU A 91 1.58 -6.06 8.73
CA LEU A 91 2.43 -7.00 7.98
C LEU A 91 3.85 -7.08 8.55
N PHE A 92 4.43 -5.94 8.92
CA PHE A 92 5.77 -5.86 9.50
C PHE A 92 5.86 -6.56 10.85
N LEU A 93 4.86 -6.38 11.73
CA LEU A 93 4.75 -7.09 12.99
C LEU A 93 4.50 -8.59 12.79
N GLY A 94 3.74 -8.97 11.76
CA GLY A 94 3.59 -10.36 11.34
C GLY A 94 4.94 -10.99 10.96
N GLY A 95 5.74 -10.28 10.15
CA GLY A 95 7.10 -10.69 9.79
C GLY A 95 8.04 -10.81 11.00
N TYR A 96 7.94 -9.87 11.94
CA TYR A 96 8.66 -9.93 13.22
C TYR A 96 8.27 -11.18 14.03
N GLY A 97 6.97 -11.47 14.15
CA GLY A 97 6.47 -12.65 14.85
C GLY A 97 6.96 -13.95 14.22
N LEU A 98 7.02 -14.03 12.89
CA LEU A 98 7.57 -15.18 12.18
C LEU A 98 9.08 -15.34 12.44
N ALA A 99 9.84 -14.24 12.49
CA ALA A 99 11.27 -14.27 12.84
C ALA A 99 11.53 -14.71 14.29
N LEU A 100 10.62 -14.43 15.22
CA LEU A 100 10.71 -14.96 16.59
C LEU A 100 10.42 -16.45 16.66
N ALA A 101 9.56 -16.98 15.79
CA ALA A 101 9.20 -18.39 15.76
C ALA A 101 10.26 -19.25 15.06
N ASP A 102 10.86 -18.74 13.98
CA ASP A 102 11.89 -19.41 13.19
C ASP A 102 12.86 -18.38 12.60
N ALA A 103 13.90 -18.06 13.37
CA ALA A 103 14.90 -17.06 13.02
C ALA A 103 15.84 -17.52 11.89
N GLU A 104 15.98 -18.83 11.66
CA GLU A 104 16.80 -19.36 10.57
C GLU A 104 16.12 -19.17 9.22
N ARG A 105 14.77 -19.21 9.20
CA ARG A 105 13.99 -19.02 7.97
C ARG A 105 13.59 -17.57 7.73
N TYR A 106 13.19 -16.85 8.76
CA TYR A 106 12.64 -15.49 8.63
C TYR A 106 13.61 -14.45 9.19
N HIS A 107 14.06 -13.56 8.31
CA HIS A 107 15.05 -12.56 8.65
C HIS A 107 14.36 -11.22 8.84
N PHE A 108 14.49 -10.67 10.05
CA PHE A 108 13.92 -9.37 10.35
C PHE A 108 14.92 -8.26 10.03
N ASN A 109 14.57 -7.39 9.09
CA ASN A 109 15.42 -6.30 8.65
C ASN A 109 14.72 -4.95 8.89
N ILE A 110 15.23 -4.19 9.87
CA ILE A 110 14.67 -2.89 10.26
C ILE A 110 14.75 -1.86 9.12
N PRO A 111 15.90 -1.67 8.43
CA PRO A 111 15.97 -0.79 7.26
C PRO A 111 14.89 -1.07 6.19
N GLN A 112 14.67 -2.34 5.83
CA GLN A 112 13.59 -2.73 4.91
C GLN A 112 12.20 -2.37 5.47
N GLY A 113 12.03 -2.55 6.78
CA GLY A 113 10.84 -2.12 7.53
C GLY A 113 10.51 -0.64 7.39
N ILE A 114 11.52 0.21 7.60
CA ILE A 114 11.39 1.67 7.52
C ILE A 114 11.09 2.11 6.08
N GLN A 115 11.81 1.56 5.11
CA GLN A 115 11.57 1.85 3.70
C GLN A 115 10.15 1.47 3.28
N GLY A 116 9.67 0.28 3.68
CA GLY A 116 8.31 -0.13 3.40
C GLY A 116 7.26 0.76 4.08
N LEU A 117 7.55 1.31 5.26
CA LEU A 117 6.65 2.26 5.93
C LEU A 117 6.54 3.58 5.15
N ILE A 118 7.68 4.11 4.69
CA ILE A 118 7.71 5.33 3.85
C ILE A 118 6.94 5.09 2.55
N LEU A 119 7.18 3.94 1.90
CA LEU A 119 6.48 3.58 0.67
C LEU A 119 4.98 3.39 0.92
N ALA A 120 4.57 2.77 2.02
CA ALA A 120 3.16 2.62 2.37
C ALA A 120 2.48 3.99 2.56
N ALA A 121 3.15 4.94 3.21
CA ALA A 121 2.64 6.30 3.32
C ALA A 121 2.46 6.95 1.93
N LEU A 122 3.42 6.77 1.02
CA LEU A 122 3.33 7.26 -0.37
C LEU A 122 2.16 6.63 -1.14
N LEU A 123 1.91 5.32 -0.99
CA LEU A 123 0.72 4.69 -1.58
C LEU A 123 -0.56 5.34 -1.06
N GLY A 124 -0.63 5.54 0.26
CA GLY A 124 -1.75 6.24 0.89
C GLY A 124 -1.97 7.64 0.33
N VAL A 125 -0.88 8.39 0.06
CA VAL A 125 -0.97 9.71 -0.59
C VAL A 125 -1.55 9.59 -2.00
N LEU A 126 -1.07 8.65 -2.82
CA LEU A 126 -1.56 8.43 -4.19
C LEU A 126 -3.07 8.10 -4.18
N ILE A 127 -3.49 7.16 -3.34
CA ILE A 127 -4.90 6.78 -3.18
C ILE A 127 -5.73 7.95 -2.64
N GLY A 128 -5.20 8.70 -1.67
CA GLY A 128 -5.84 9.87 -1.10
C GLY A 128 -6.15 10.95 -2.12
N PHE A 129 -5.20 11.26 -3.01
CA PHE A 129 -5.44 12.20 -4.11
C PHE A 129 -6.46 11.67 -5.12
N SER A 130 -6.35 10.39 -5.49
CA SER A 130 -7.34 9.72 -6.35
C SER A 130 -8.77 9.81 -5.78
N TRP A 131 -8.93 9.68 -4.46
CA TRP A 131 -10.22 9.77 -3.81
C TRP A 131 -10.78 11.19 -3.76
N LYS A 132 -9.92 12.18 -3.50
CA LYS A 132 -10.33 13.59 -3.51
C LYS A 132 -10.86 14.04 -4.87
N ILE A 133 -10.30 13.51 -5.96
CA ILE A 133 -10.82 13.78 -7.30
C ILE A 133 -12.24 13.19 -7.43
N LYS A 134 -12.45 11.94 -6.99
CA LYS A 134 -13.78 11.30 -6.99
C LYS A 134 -14.81 12.08 -6.15
N GLU A 135 -14.42 12.61 -4.99
CA GLU A 135 -15.30 13.40 -4.11
C GLU A 135 -15.73 14.73 -4.72
N LYS A 136 -14.96 15.29 -5.65
CA LYS A 136 -15.33 16.52 -6.38
C LYS A 136 -16.25 16.28 -7.57
N GLU A 137 -16.26 15.06 -8.11
CA GLU A 137 -17.09 14.66 -9.26
C GLU A 137 -18.49 14.18 -8.87
N ALA A 138 -18.75 13.95 -7.58
CA ALA A 138 -20.01 13.44 -7.02
C ALA A 138 -20.84 14.57 -6.39
#